data_AF-A0A497FDK0-F1
#
_entry.id   AF-A0A497FDK0-F1
#
_cell.length_a   1.000
_cell.length_b   1.000
_cell.length_c   1.000
_cell.angle_alpha   90.00
_cell.angle_beta   90.00
_cell.angle_gamma   90.00
#
_symmetry.space_group_name_H-M   'P 1'
#
loop_
_entity.id
_entity.type
_entity.pdbx_description
1 polymer ?
#
loop_
_entity_poly.entity_id
_entity_poly.type
_entity_poly.pdbx_seq_one_letter_code
_entity_poly.pdbx_strand_id
1 'polypeptide(L)'
;MGKLREYMEQWFKEAKHDLELAKRFRNEQLHHVACFFAQQAAEKALKALYYICRRPHPRTHDLEKLYLELPQEVQSIQHDFTIKDLRTLTDYYEKSRYPDAIRGLPSEKIDREDADLTIEIAEKVISWVEKIIATHPIEDPDPQAIDIAREVVRKLKTKITVTEAYVFGSRVRGDWNTYSDLDIVIVSPNFKNLKPLERLKLTLNILENLNTPYRVNLFLYTPEEFKEALNGASPAIVDASKYWIRID
;
A
#
# COMPACT_ATOMS: atom_id res chain seq x y z
N MET A 1 3.49 -8.45 1.70
CA MET A 1 3.38 -7.22 2.50
C MET A 1 2.28 -7.45 3.54
N GLY A 2 2.60 -7.58 4.83
CA GLY A 2 1.64 -8.06 5.84
C GLY A 2 1.08 -7.02 6.81
N LYS A 3 1.58 -5.78 6.76
CA LYS A 3 1.31 -4.71 7.74
C LYS A 3 1.15 -3.36 7.03
N LEU A 4 0.26 -3.30 6.05
CA LEU A 4 0.07 -2.13 5.21
C LEU A 4 -0.53 -0.96 5.99
N ARG A 5 -1.55 -1.22 6.81
CA ARG A 5 -2.17 -0.23 7.68
C ARG A 5 -1.20 0.24 8.75
N GLU A 6 -0.60 -0.71 9.48
CA GLU A 6 0.34 -0.38 10.54
C GLU A 6 1.52 0.45 10.02
N TYR A 7 2.12 0.08 8.88
CA TYR A 7 3.21 0.88 8.31
C TYR A 7 2.73 2.25 7.83
N MET A 8 1.59 2.34 7.16
CA MET A 8 1.00 3.63 6.77
C MET A 8 0.84 4.55 8.00
N GLU A 9 0.25 4.03 9.08
CA GLU A 9 0.04 4.76 10.32
C GLU A 9 1.37 5.18 10.98
N GLN A 10 2.39 4.31 10.97
CA GLN A 10 3.73 4.64 11.48
C GLN A 10 4.38 5.77 10.69
N TRP A 11 4.41 5.68 9.35
CA TRP A 11 4.96 6.72 8.48
C TRP A 11 4.23 8.05 8.67
N PHE A 12 2.91 8.02 8.74
CA PHE A 12 2.12 9.24 8.89
C PHE A 12 2.22 9.85 10.29
N LYS A 13 2.29 9.03 11.33
CA LYS A 13 2.55 9.49 12.70
C LYS A 13 3.91 10.17 12.80
N GLU A 14 4.93 9.57 12.20
CA GLU A 14 6.28 10.13 12.16
C GLU A 14 6.31 11.44 11.36
N ALA A 15 5.57 11.54 10.25
CA ALA A 15 5.42 12.79 9.49
C ALA A 15 4.83 13.93 10.35
N LYS A 16 3.80 13.64 11.13
CA LYS A 16 3.20 14.62 12.06
C LYS A 16 4.17 15.05 13.15
N HIS A 17 4.97 14.11 13.67
CA HIS A 17 6.00 14.42 14.65
C HIS A 17 7.07 15.34 14.06
N ASP A 18 7.55 15.08 12.85
CA ASP A 18 8.49 15.95 12.15
C ASP A 18 7.91 17.37 11.95
N LEU A 19 6.64 17.50 11.59
CA LEU A 19 6.00 18.81 11.46
C LEU A 19 5.95 19.56 12.81
N GLU A 20 5.67 18.87 13.90
CA GLU A 20 5.73 19.44 15.25
C GLU A 20 7.15 19.92 15.60
N LEU A 21 8.17 19.10 15.31
CA LEU A 21 9.57 19.47 15.48
C LEU A 21 9.93 20.70 14.64
N ALA A 22 9.51 20.77 13.38
CA ALA A 22 9.73 21.93 12.52
C ALA A 22 9.20 23.23 13.16
N LYS A 23 7.96 23.20 13.66
CA LYS A 23 7.34 24.34 14.36
C LYS A 23 8.09 24.74 15.63
N ARG A 24 8.57 23.77 16.40
CA ARG A 24 9.35 24.02 17.61
C ARG A 24 10.69 24.67 17.28
N PHE A 25 11.46 24.10 16.36
CA PHE A 25 12.77 24.64 15.96
C PHE A 25 12.65 26.03 15.34
N ARG A 26 11.56 26.30 14.60
CA ARG A 26 11.26 27.64 14.11
C ARG A 26 11.13 28.65 15.26
N ASN A 27 10.44 28.29 16.35
CA ASN A 27 10.28 29.18 17.50
C ASN A 27 11.58 29.34 18.31
N GLU A 28 12.44 28.34 18.29
CA GLU A 28 13.79 28.36 18.88
C GLU A 28 14.82 29.09 18.00
N GLN A 29 14.40 29.69 16.88
CA GLN A 29 15.26 30.38 15.90
C GLN A 29 16.29 29.44 15.21
N LEU A 30 16.04 28.13 15.26
CA LEU A 30 16.81 27.10 14.56
C LEU A 30 16.20 26.85 13.17
N HIS A 31 16.17 27.90 12.34
CA HIS A 31 15.41 27.91 11.08
C HIS A 31 15.85 26.85 10.07
N HIS A 32 17.17 26.64 9.89
CA HIS A 32 17.67 25.56 9.03
C HIS A 32 17.17 24.18 9.46
N VAL A 33 17.13 23.91 10.78
CA VAL A 33 16.61 22.65 11.34
C VAL A 33 15.10 22.55 11.10
N ALA A 34 14.37 23.66 11.25
CA ALA A 34 12.96 23.71 10.95
C ALA A 34 12.65 23.34 9.49
N CYS A 35 13.38 23.91 8.53
CA CYS A 35 13.23 23.59 7.10
C CYS A 35 13.52 22.11 6.81
N PHE A 36 14.55 21.54 7.47
CA PHE A 36 14.86 20.10 7.32
C PHE A 36 13.68 19.22 7.77
N PHE A 37 13.14 19.48 8.97
CA PHE A 37 12.02 18.70 9.48
C PHE A 37 10.72 18.95 8.71
N ALA A 38 10.49 20.15 8.16
CA ALA A 38 9.36 20.42 7.28
C ALA A 38 9.45 19.57 5.98
N GLN A 39 10.65 19.46 5.39
CA GLN A 39 10.88 18.57 4.25
C GLN A 39 10.63 17.10 4.63
N GLN A 40 11.15 16.63 5.77
CA GLN A 40 10.98 15.25 6.22
C GLN A 40 9.50 14.91 6.54
N ALA A 41 8.77 15.85 7.13
CA ALA A 41 7.34 15.73 7.37
C ALA A 41 6.58 15.46 6.06
N ALA A 42 6.80 16.28 5.03
CA ALA A 42 6.17 16.08 3.73
C ALA A 42 6.60 14.78 3.06
N GLU A 43 7.89 14.42 3.12
CA GLU A 43 8.41 13.17 2.55
C GLU A 43 7.74 11.94 3.16
N LYS A 44 7.72 11.86 4.49
CA LYS A 44 7.14 10.74 5.23
C LYS A 44 5.63 10.66 5.02
N ALA A 45 4.94 11.80 4.94
CA ALA A 45 3.52 11.85 4.63
C ALA A 45 3.21 11.30 3.23
N LEU A 46 3.96 11.73 2.20
CA LEU A 46 3.81 11.20 0.84
C LEU A 46 4.11 9.70 0.78
N LYS A 47 5.16 9.23 1.49
CA LYS A 47 5.49 7.81 1.59
C LYS A 47 4.39 6.97 2.24
N ALA A 48 3.61 7.53 3.17
CA ALA A 48 2.44 6.85 3.74
C ALA A 48 1.39 6.50 2.66
N LEU A 49 1.19 7.35 1.65
CA LEU A 49 0.25 7.10 0.56
C LEU A 49 0.61 5.87 -0.30
N TYR A 50 1.88 5.50 -0.38
CA TYR A 50 2.30 4.32 -1.14
C TYR A 50 1.74 3.01 -0.55
N TYR A 51 1.54 2.96 0.77
CA TYR A 51 0.89 1.83 1.42
C TYR A 51 -0.60 1.74 1.08
N ILE A 52 -1.30 2.88 0.99
CA ILE A 52 -2.67 2.96 0.46
C ILE A 52 -2.70 2.44 -0.97
N CYS A 53 -1.71 2.84 -1.77
CA CYS A 53 -1.56 2.40 -3.16
C CYS A 53 -1.08 0.96 -3.31
N ARG A 54 -0.80 0.24 -2.21
CA ARG A 54 -0.26 -1.13 -2.19
C ARG A 54 1.06 -1.27 -2.97
N ARG A 55 1.90 -0.23 -2.95
CA ARG A 55 3.18 -0.17 -3.67
C ARG A 55 4.32 0.11 -2.71
N PRO A 56 5.54 -0.37 -3.00
CA PRO A 56 6.72 0.14 -2.32
C PRO A 56 6.92 1.60 -2.73
N HIS A 57 7.23 2.48 -1.77
CA HIS A 57 7.66 3.83 -2.11
C HIS A 57 9.09 3.78 -2.72
N PRO A 58 9.43 4.68 -3.66
CA PRO A 58 10.79 4.83 -4.16
C PRO A 58 11.78 5.20 -3.05
N ARG A 59 13.04 4.81 -3.23
CA ARG A 59 14.15 5.27 -2.38
C ARG A 59 14.67 6.60 -2.91
N THR A 60 13.95 7.68 -2.59
CA THR A 60 14.28 9.06 -2.98
C THR A 60 13.88 10.04 -1.88
N HIS A 61 14.47 11.24 -1.95
CA HIS A 61 14.12 12.42 -1.15
C HIS A 61 13.45 13.52 -1.99
N ASP A 62 13.29 13.27 -3.30
CA ASP A 62 12.61 14.16 -4.23
C ASP A 62 11.09 14.04 -4.07
N LEU A 63 10.47 15.11 -3.56
CA LEU A 63 9.04 15.14 -3.26
C LEU A 63 8.18 15.25 -4.52
N GLU A 64 8.66 15.93 -5.57
CA GLU A 64 7.96 15.97 -6.85
C GLU A 64 7.88 14.56 -7.42
N LYS A 65 9.00 13.84 -7.42
CA LYS A 65 9.04 12.46 -7.87
C LYS A 65 8.12 11.56 -7.05
N LEU A 66 8.14 11.69 -5.72
CA LEU A 66 7.23 10.94 -4.85
C LEU A 66 5.76 11.22 -5.16
N TYR A 67 5.39 12.46 -5.49
CA TYR A 67 4.03 12.82 -5.87
C TYR A 67 3.64 12.29 -7.26
N LEU A 68 4.49 12.51 -8.27
CA LEU A 68 4.20 12.14 -9.67
C LEU A 68 4.14 10.62 -9.90
N GLU A 69 4.81 9.82 -9.06
CA GLU A 69 4.74 8.35 -9.12
C GLU A 69 3.50 7.75 -8.43
N LEU A 70 2.70 8.57 -7.71
CA LEU A 70 1.41 8.11 -7.18
C LEU A 70 0.42 7.82 -8.31
N PRO A 71 -0.56 6.92 -8.11
CA PRO A 71 -1.63 6.70 -9.08
C PRO A 71 -2.43 7.97 -9.40
N GLN A 72 -2.93 8.09 -10.62
CA GLN A 72 -3.68 9.27 -11.08
C GLN A 72 -4.93 9.53 -10.24
N GLU A 73 -5.54 8.47 -9.71
CA GLU A 73 -6.70 8.53 -8.83
C GLU A 73 -6.38 9.30 -7.55
N VAL A 74 -5.18 9.08 -6.99
CA VAL A 74 -4.70 9.78 -5.79
C VAL A 74 -4.33 11.23 -6.13
N GLN A 75 -3.58 11.44 -7.22
CA GLN A 75 -3.17 12.79 -7.65
C GLN A 75 -4.37 13.69 -8.00
N SER A 76 -5.49 13.12 -8.42
CA SER A 76 -6.71 13.86 -8.77
C SER A 76 -7.46 14.41 -7.55
N ILE A 77 -7.13 13.96 -6.33
CA ILE A 77 -7.75 14.44 -5.10
C ILE A 77 -7.28 15.87 -4.82
N GLN A 78 -8.22 16.80 -4.72
CA GLN A 78 -7.94 18.22 -4.49
C GLN A 78 -6.97 18.45 -3.32
N HIS A 79 -5.94 19.24 -3.59
CA HIS A 79 -4.91 19.71 -2.67
C HIS A 79 -4.58 21.19 -2.92
N ASP A 80 -3.93 21.82 -1.94
CA ASP A 80 -3.64 23.26 -1.94
C ASP A 80 -2.14 23.58 -2.10
N PHE A 81 -1.34 22.62 -2.59
CA PHE A 81 0.09 22.80 -2.90
C PHE A 81 0.36 22.64 -4.40
N THR A 82 1.49 23.15 -4.85
CA THR A 82 1.94 23.06 -6.24
C THR A 82 3.16 22.16 -6.37
N ILE A 83 3.48 21.74 -7.59
CA ILE A 83 4.75 21.04 -7.88
C ILE A 83 5.96 21.91 -7.50
N LYS A 84 5.86 23.24 -7.66
CA LYS A 84 6.91 24.17 -7.23
C LYS A 84 7.12 24.12 -5.72
N ASP A 85 6.06 23.95 -4.94
CA ASP A 85 6.16 23.84 -3.49
C ASP A 85 6.89 22.55 -3.08
N LEU A 86 6.61 21.43 -3.76
CA LEU A 86 7.32 20.16 -3.53
C LEU A 86 8.81 20.25 -3.90
N ARG A 87 9.15 20.92 -5.01
CA ARG A 87 10.55 21.20 -5.39
C ARG A 87 11.23 22.09 -4.35
N THR A 88 10.52 23.11 -3.86
CA THR A 88 11.03 24.03 -2.83
C THR A 88 11.39 23.25 -1.56
N LEU A 89 10.50 22.39 -1.06
CA LEU A 89 10.82 21.52 0.07
C LEU A 89 12.00 20.58 -0.23
N THR A 90 12.03 19.96 -1.41
CA THR A 90 13.11 19.05 -1.83
C THR A 90 14.48 19.72 -1.72
N ASP A 91 14.61 20.98 -2.15
CA ASP A 91 15.86 21.74 -2.05
C ASP A 91 16.36 21.86 -0.60
N TYR A 92 15.46 22.04 0.37
CA TYR A 92 15.84 22.15 1.78
C TYR A 92 16.31 20.83 2.38
N TYR A 93 16.18 19.69 1.70
CA TYR A 93 16.87 18.48 2.11
C TYR A 93 18.39 18.72 2.14
N GLU A 94 18.98 19.32 1.10
CA GLU A 94 20.42 19.58 1.06
C GLU A 94 20.79 20.96 1.63
N LYS A 95 20.05 22.01 1.28
CA LYS A 95 20.36 23.40 1.68
C LYS A 95 20.41 23.59 3.20
N SER A 96 19.60 22.85 3.96
CA SER A 96 19.57 22.94 5.43
C SER A 96 20.76 22.29 6.13
N ARG A 97 21.56 21.47 5.41
CA ARG A 97 22.62 20.64 6.00
C ARG A 97 24.01 20.96 5.47
N TYR A 98 24.11 21.30 4.18
CA TYR A 98 25.40 21.35 3.51
C TYR A 98 25.79 22.77 3.10
N PRO A 99 26.97 23.27 3.53
CA PRO A 99 27.39 24.63 3.21
C PRO A 99 27.55 24.94 1.71
N ASP A 100 27.89 23.94 0.89
CA ASP A 100 28.02 24.04 -0.56
C ASP A 100 26.66 24.15 -1.27
N ALA A 101 25.61 23.52 -0.73
CA ALA A 101 24.26 23.60 -1.29
C ALA A 101 23.63 25.00 -1.15
N ILE A 102 24.02 25.77 -0.13
CA ILE A 102 23.52 27.15 0.11
C ILE A 102 24.60 28.24 -0.05
N ARG A 103 25.85 27.86 -0.35
CA ARG A 103 27.02 28.74 -0.42
C ARG A 103 27.19 29.62 0.82
N GLY A 104 27.30 28.97 1.97
CA GLY A 104 27.45 29.60 3.29
C GLY A 104 26.98 28.66 4.39
N LEU A 105 27.01 29.10 5.64
CA LEU A 105 26.50 28.28 6.74
C LEU A 105 24.96 28.24 6.67
N PRO A 106 24.31 27.06 6.59
CA PRO A 106 22.85 26.97 6.59
C PRO A 106 22.20 27.68 7.78
N SER A 107 22.83 27.58 8.96
CA SER A 107 22.37 28.23 10.19
C SER A 107 22.37 29.76 10.15
N GLU A 108 23.10 30.38 9.23
CA GLU A 108 23.18 31.84 9.05
C GLU A 108 22.43 32.31 7.80
N LYS A 109 22.32 31.45 6.79
CA LYS A 109 21.71 31.76 5.49
C LYS A 109 20.22 31.48 5.43
N ILE A 110 19.72 30.55 6.24
CA ILE A 110 18.30 30.21 6.31
C ILE A 110 17.67 31.02 7.43
N ASP A 111 16.61 31.75 7.09
CA ASP A 111 15.93 32.66 8.00
C ASP A 111 14.52 32.18 8.38
N ARG A 112 13.80 33.05 9.10
CA ARG A 112 12.45 32.76 9.55
C ARG A 112 11.44 32.66 8.41
N GLU A 113 11.61 33.42 7.32
CA GLU A 113 10.71 33.38 6.18
C GLU A 113 10.84 32.04 5.46
N ASP A 114 12.06 31.52 5.31
CA ASP A 114 12.30 30.16 4.81
C ASP A 114 11.60 29.11 5.67
N ALA A 115 11.74 29.21 7.00
CA ALA A 115 11.11 28.27 7.93
C ALA A 115 9.57 28.34 7.89
N ASP A 116 9.01 29.55 7.87
CA ASP A 116 7.56 29.76 7.81
C ASP A 116 6.98 29.22 6.48
N LEU A 117 7.65 29.48 5.34
CA LEU A 117 7.27 28.95 4.04
C LEU A 117 7.30 27.43 3.98
N THR A 118 8.40 26.81 4.42
CA THR A 118 8.55 25.35 4.37
C THR A 118 7.54 24.65 5.28
N ILE A 119 7.26 25.20 6.47
CA ILE A 119 6.22 24.69 7.37
C ILE A 119 4.84 24.81 6.72
N GLU A 120 4.50 25.95 6.11
CA GLU A 120 3.20 26.14 5.44
C GLU A 120 2.99 25.09 4.32
N ILE A 121 4.02 24.83 3.51
CA ILE A 121 3.94 23.81 2.46
C ILE A 121 3.76 22.41 3.08
N ALA A 122 4.55 22.08 4.11
CA ALA A 122 4.45 20.78 4.79
C ALA A 122 3.07 20.57 5.42
N GLU A 123 2.44 21.60 5.99
CA GLU A 123 1.07 21.56 6.51
C GLU A 123 0.05 21.25 5.41
N LYS A 124 0.17 21.85 4.24
CA LYS A 124 -0.69 21.57 3.08
C LYS A 124 -0.57 20.11 2.64
N VAL A 125 0.66 19.58 2.57
CA VAL A 125 0.92 18.18 2.22
C VAL A 125 0.33 17.23 3.28
N ILE A 126 0.58 17.48 4.57
CA ILE A 126 0.04 16.64 5.65
C ILE A 126 -1.49 16.66 5.66
N SER A 127 -2.12 17.82 5.50
CA SER A 127 -3.58 17.95 5.47
C SER A 127 -4.20 17.17 4.31
N TRP A 128 -3.56 17.21 3.14
CA TRP A 128 -3.99 16.43 1.98
C TRP A 128 -3.86 14.92 2.22
N VAL A 129 -2.71 14.47 2.75
CA VAL A 129 -2.48 13.06 3.07
C VAL A 129 -3.46 12.57 4.14
N GLU A 130 -3.74 13.38 5.16
CA GLU A 130 -4.73 13.06 6.21
C GLU A 130 -6.12 12.82 5.64
N LYS A 131 -6.57 13.70 4.73
CA LYS A 131 -7.85 13.58 4.04
C LYS A 131 -7.91 12.28 3.23
N ILE A 132 -6.83 11.90 2.56
CA ILE A 132 -6.77 10.66 1.78
C ILE A 132 -6.85 9.45 2.70
N ILE A 133 -6.04 9.41 3.77
CA ILE A 133 -6.05 8.31 4.76
C ILE A 133 -7.46 8.14 5.35
N ALA A 134 -8.14 9.24 5.69
CA ALA A 134 -9.49 9.21 6.25
C ALA A 134 -10.56 8.71 5.26
N THR A 135 -10.38 8.94 3.95
CA THR A 135 -11.35 8.57 2.91
C THR A 135 -11.05 7.25 2.22
N HIS A 136 -9.82 6.74 2.35
CA HIS A 136 -9.35 5.49 1.75
C HIS A 136 -8.73 4.60 2.83
N PRO A 137 -9.53 4.15 3.82
CA PRO A 137 -9.01 3.30 4.88
C PRO A 137 -8.48 2.00 4.28
N ILE A 138 -7.31 1.60 4.76
CA ILE A 138 -6.72 0.30 4.49
C ILE A 138 -6.68 -0.50 5.78
N GLU A 139 -7.05 -1.76 5.68
CA GLU A 139 -6.77 -2.79 6.67
C GLU A 139 -5.53 -3.58 6.25
N ASP A 140 -5.00 -4.33 7.20
CA ASP A 140 -4.04 -5.37 6.93
C ASP A 140 -4.72 -6.58 6.27
N PRO A 141 -3.96 -7.46 5.59
CA PRO A 141 -4.48 -8.73 5.12
C PRO A 141 -5.15 -9.49 6.28
N ASP A 142 -6.36 -10.01 6.07
CA ASP A 142 -7.10 -10.75 7.09
C ASP A 142 -6.38 -12.06 7.43
N PRO A 143 -5.72 -12.17 8.59
CA PRO A 143 -4.92 -13.35 8.92
C PRO A 143 -5.80 -14.59 9.09
N GLN A 144 -7.01 -14.43 9.63
CA GLN A 144 -7.96 -15.53 9.81
C GLN A 144 -8.43 -16.04 8.43
N ALA A 145 -8.66 -15.16 7.46
CA ALA A 145 -9.02 -15.57 6.11
C ALA A 145 -7.90 -16.36 5.41
N ILE A 146 -6.64 -15.94 5.59
CA ILE A 146 -5.48 -16.66 5.07
C ILE A 146 -5.35 -18.04 5.73
N ASP A 147 -5.60 -18.15 7.03
CA ASP A 147 -5.59 -19.43 7.75
C ASP A 147 -6.72 -20.37 7.30
N ILE A 148 -7.93 -19.84 7.08
CA ILE A 148 -9.03 -20.62 6.50
C ILE A 148 -8.70 -21.05 5.07
N ALA A 149 -8.06 -20.21 4.25
CA ALA A 149 -7.63 -20.60 2.91
C ALA A 149 -6.61 -21.76 2.95
N ARG A 150 -5.67 -21.75 3.92
CA ARG A 150 -4.78 -22.90 4.18
C ARG A 150 -5.56 -24.15 4.55
N GLU A 151 -6.57 -24.02 5.42
CA GLU A 151 -7.41 -25.16 5.80
C GLU A 151 -8.19 -25.74 4.60
N VAL A 152 -8.75 -24.88 3.74
CA VAL A 152 -9.41 -25.29 2.48
C VAL A 152 -8.47 -26.14 1.64
N VAL A 153 -7.26 -25.64 1.36
CA VAL A 153 -6.26 -26.35 0.54
C VAL A 153 -5.87 -27.67 1.19
N ARG A 154 -5.64 -27.68 2.50
CA ARG A 154 -5.31 -28.89 3.27
C ARG A 154 -6.40 -29.96 3.16
N LYS A 155 -7.68 -29.58 3.28
CA LYS A 155 -8.82 -30.51 3.11
C LYS A 155 -8.91 -31.02 1.68
N LEU A 156 -8.78 -30.15 0.68
CA LEU A 156 -8.81 -30.56 -0.74
C LEU A 156 -7.72 -31.58 -1.06
N LYS A 157 -6.49 -31.36 -0.56
CA LYS A 157 -5.35 -32.28 -0.74
C LYS A 157 -5.59 -33.70 -0.20
N THR A 158 -6.61 -33.92 0.64
CA THR A 158 -6.96 -35.28 1.11
C THR A 158 -7.69 -36.13 0.07
N LYS A 159 -8.26 -35.51 -0.98
CA LYS A 159 -9.09 -36.18 -1.99
C LYS A 159 -8.68 -35.88 -3.43
N ILE A 160 -8.02 -34.75 -3.68
CA ILE A 160 -7.54 -34.37 -5.01
C ILE A 160 -6.09 -33.88 -4.94
N THR A 161 -5.39 -33.96 -6.07
CA THR A 161 -4.07 -33.37 -6.22
C THR A 161 -4.21 -31.87 -6.44
N VAL A 162 -3.67 -31.05 -5.53
CA VAL A 162 -3.59 -29.59 -5.71
C VAL A 162 -2.16 -29.24 -6.07
N THR A 163 -1.92 -28.80 -7.31
CA THR A 163 -0.57 -28.44 -7.79
C THR A 163 -0.19 -27.04 -7.34
N GLU A 164 -1.14 -26.12 -7.37
CA GLU A 164 -0.96 -24.73 -6.93
C GLU A 164 -2.24 -24.23 -6.28
N ALA A 165 -2.11 -23.37 -5.27
CA ALA A 165 -3.23 -22.67 -4.68
C ALA A 165 -2.81 -21.27 -4.22
N TYR A 166 -3.73 -20.33 -4.36
CA TYR A 166 -3.49 -18.93 -4.04
C TYR A 166 -4.73 -18.34 -3.40
N VAL A 167 -4.55 -17.57 -2.33
CA VAL A 167 -5.60 -16.70 -1.79
C VAL A 167 -5.37 -15.28 -2.32
N PHE A 168 -6.45 -14.60 -2.71
CA PHE A 168 -6.39 -13.25 -3.26
C PHE A 168 -7.65 -12.46 -2.90
N GLY A 169 -7.88 -11.36 -3.60
CA GLY A 169 -9.05 -10.51 -3.39
C GLY A 169 -8.90 -9.56 -2.21
N SER A 170 -10.02 -8.99 -1.79
CA SER A 170 -10.03 -7.87 -0.83
C SER A 170 -9.42 -8.22 0.52
N ARG A 171 -9.58 -9.48 0.97
CA ARG A 171 -9.04 -9.97 2.24
C ARG A 171 -7.52 -10.06 2.26
N VAL A 172 -6.90 -10.33 1.11
CA VAL A 172 -5.44 -10.33 0.97
C VAL A 172 -4.92 -8.92 0.71
N ARG A 173 -5.64 -8.14 -0.10
CA ARG A 173 -5.26 -6.77 -0.38
C ARG A 173 -5.28 -5.96 0.89
N GLY A 174 -6.33 -6.07 1.70
CA GLY A 174 -6.56 -5.30 2.93
C GLY A 174 -7.65 -4.22 2.78
N ASP A 175 -8.48 -4.29 1.74
CA ASP A 175 -9.60 -3.38 1.47
C ASP A 175 -10.94 -4.13 1.67
N TRP A 176 -10.93 -5.12 2.57
CA TRP A 176 -12.07 -5.99 2.85
C TRP A 176 -13.02 -5.37 3.88
N ASN A 177 -14.25 -5.87 3.86
CA ASN A 177 -15.24 -5.61 4.90
C ASN A 177 -15.87 -6.93 5.36
N THR A 178 -16.84 -6.87 6.27
CA THR A 178 -17.51 -8.05 6.84
C THR A 178 -18.23 -8.92 5.80
N TYR A 179 -18.56 -8.36 4.63
CA TYR A 179 -19.25 -9.05 3.53
C TYR A 179 -18.30 -9.54 2.43
N SER A 180 -17.00 -9.27 2.52
CA SER A 180 -16.03 -9.73 1.53
C SER A 180 -15.96 -11.25 1.45
N ASP A 181 -16.02 -11.79 0.22
CA ASP A 181 -15.76 -13.20 -0.04
C ASP A 181 -14.29 -13.57 0.25
N LEU A 182 -14.03 -14.85 0.47
CA LEU A 182 -12.70 -15.45 0.51
C LEU A 182 -12.39 -16.06 -0.85
N ASP A 183 -11.64 -15.33 -1.68
CA ASP A 183 -11.28 -15.74 -3.04
C ASP A 183 -10.05 -16.63 -3.05
N ILE A 184 -10.21 -17.87 -3.53
CA ILE A 184 -9.15 -18.88 -3.57
C ILE A 184 -9.05 -19.46 -4.98
N VAL A 185 -7.86 -19.39 -5.58
CA VAL A 185 -7.49 -20.16 -6.76
C VAL A 185 -7.04 -21.55 -6.33
N ILE A 186 -7.61 -22.58 -6.95
CA ILE A 186 -7.18 -23.97 -6.83
C ILE A 186 -6.84 -24.50 -8.23
N VAL A 187 -5.61 -24.96 -8.39
CA VAL A 187 -5.13 -25.58 -9.62
C VAL A 187 -4.99 -27.08 -9.39
N SER A 188 -5.68 -27.88 -10.19
CA SER A 188 -5.69 -29.34 -10.04
C SER A 188 -5.83 -30.06 -11.38
N PRO A 189 -4.98 -31.06 -11.68
CA PRO A 189 -5.18 -31.93 -12.84
C PRO A 189 -6.46 -32.76 -12.73
N ASN A 190 -7.02 -32.96 -11.53
CA ASN A 190 -8.28 -33.69 -11.35
C ASN A 190 -9.49 -32.96 -11.93
N PHE A 191 -9.37 -31.67 -12.28
CA PHE A 191 -10.43 -30.92 -12.96
C PHE A 191 -10.48 -31.16 -14.47
N LYS A 192 -9.50 -31.89 -15.02
CA LYS A 192 -9.47 -32.23 -16.44
C LYS A 192 -10.71 -33.04 -16.82
N ASN A 193 -11.34 -32.67 -17.94
CA ASN A 193 -12.59 -33.24 -18.45
C ASN A 193 -13.85 -32.99 -17.58
N LEU A 194 -13.75 -32.27 -16.46
CA LEU A 194 -14.92 -31.86 -15.68
C LEU A 194 -15.41 -30.49 -16.16
N LYS A 195 -16.73 -30.35 -16.31
CA LYS A 195 -17.38 -29.05 -16.54
C LYS A 195 -17.30 -28.17 -15.29
N PRO A 196 -17.40 -26.84 -15.39
CA PRO A 196 -17.28 -25.93 -14.25
C PRO A 196 -18.16 -26.30 -13.04
N LEU A 197 -19.43 -26.66 -13.29
CA LEU A 197 -20.36 -27.05 -12.23
C LEU A 197 -19.95 -28.36 -11.53
N GLU A 198 -19.34 -29.30 -12.25
CA GLU A 198 -18.87 -30.57 -11.70
C GLU A 198 -17.64 -30.38 -10.82
N ARG A 199 -16.72 -29.50 -11.24
CA ARG A 199 -15.56 -29.08 -10.43
C ARG A 199 -16.02 -28.48 -9.10
N LEU A 200 -16.99 -27.56 -9.17
CA LEU A 200 -17.55 -26.92 -7.98
C LEU A 200 -18.24 -27.94 -7.06
N LYS A 201 -19.05 -28.86 -7.60
CA LYS A 201 -19.68 -29.93 -6.81
C LYS A 201 -18.63 -30.81 -6.12
N LEU A 202 -17.58 -31.20 -6.84
CA LEU A 202 -16.48 -31.99 -6.30
C LEU A 202 -15.80 -31.28 -5.12
N THR A 203 -15.44 -30.02 -5.27
CA THR A 203 -14.75 -29.26 -4.21
C THR A 203 -15.65 -28.99 -3.02
N LEU A 204 -16.91 -28.60 -3.23
CA LEU A 204 -17.86 -28.36 -2.15
C LEU A 204 -18.14 -29.63 -1.32
N ASN A 205 -18.23 -30.79 -1.96
CA ASN A 205 -18.39 -32.06 -1.25
C ASN A 205 -17.20 -32.36 -0.31
N ILE A 206 -15.97 -32.12 -0.78
CA ILE A 206 -14.76 -32.29 0.05
C ILE A 206 -14.75 -31.30 1.23
N LEU A 207 -15.33 -30.11 1.03
CA LEU A 207 -15.38 -29.02 1.99
C LEU A 207 -16.66 -28.99 2.84
N GLU A 208 -17.53 -30.00 2.78
CA GLU A 208 -18.84 -30.02 3.44
C GLU A 208 -18.78 -29.69 4.94
N ASN A 209 -17.70 -30.11 5.62
CA ASN A 209 -17.46 -29.87 7.05
C ASN A 209 -16.39 -28.79 7.30
N LEU A 210 -16.25 -27.81 6.41
CA LEU A 210 -15.39 -26.65 6.63
C LEU A 210 -16.12 -25.66 7.54
N ASN A 211 -15.57 -25.41 8.72
CA ASN A 211 -16.07 -24.38 9.61
C ASN A 211 -15.42 -23.05 9.24
N THR A 212 -16.16 -22.16 8.57
CA THR A 212 -15.66 -20.86 8.13
C THR A 212 -16.72 -19.79 8.34
N PRO A 213 -16.34 -18.59 8.86
CA PRO A 213 -17.24 -17.44 8.90
C PRO A 213 -17.38 -16.75 7.54
N TYR A 214 -16.59 -17.16 6.54
CA TYR A 214 -16.50 -16.52 5.23
C TYR A 214 -17.27 -17.29 4.16
N ARG A 215 -17.87 -16.55 3.24
CA ARG A 215 -18.29 -17.09 1.95
C ARG A 215 -17.05 -17.37 1.11
N VAL A 216 -16.81 -18.65 0.79
CA VAL A 216 -15.64 -19.06 0.00
C VAL A 216 -15.99 -19.03 -1.48
N ASN A 217 -15.22 -18.28 -2.26
CA ASN A 217 -15.32 -18.23 -3.71
C ASN A 217 -14.13 -18.97 -4.32
N LEU A 218 -14.39 -20.00 -5.12
CA LEU A 218 -13.36 -20.89 -5.66
C LEU A 218 -13.18 -20.67 -7.16
N PHE A 219 -11.94 -20.38 -7.55
CA PHE A 219 -11.50 -20.32 -8.94
C PHE A 219 -10.77 -21.64 -9.28
N LEU A 220 -11.43 -22.50 -10.06
CA LEU A 220 -11.03 -23.90 -10.25
C LEU A 220 -10.48 -24.14 -11.65
N TYR A 221 -9.16 -24.32 -11.76
CA TYR A 221 -8.46 -24.45 -13.04
C TYR A 221 -7.72 -25.78 -13.17
N THR A 222 -7.65 -26.31 -14.40
CA THR A 222 -6.57 -27.26 -14.73
C THR A 222 -5.23 -26.52 -14.83
N PRO A 223 -4.09 -27.21 -14.75
CA PRO A 223 -2.78 -26.58 -14.94
C PRO A 223 -2.66 -25.83 -16.28
N GLU A 224 -3.26 -26.34 -17.35
CA GLU A 224 -3.25 -25.71 -18.67
C GLU A 224 -4.11 -24.44 -18.71
N GLU A 225 -5.36 -24.52 -18.22
CA GLU A 225 -6.26 -23.37 -18.16
C GLU A 225 -5.70 -22.24 -17.28
N PHE A 226 -5.01 -22.61 -16.19
CA PHE A 226 -4.41 -21.62 -15.31
C PHE A 226 -3.26 -20.85 -16.00
N LYS A 227 -2.44 -21.55 -16.80
CA LYS A 227 -1.41 -20.89 -17.62
C LYS A 227 -2.04 -19.94 -18.64
N GLU A 228 -3.12 -20.35 -19.30
CA GLU A 228 -3.84 -19.49 -20.23
C GLU A 228 -4.44 -18.26 -19.52
N ALA A 229 -5.03 -18.45 -18.33
CA ALA A 229 -5.58 -17.37 -17.51
C ALA A 229 -4.51 -16.33 -17.16
N LEU A 230 -3.31 -16.77 -16.76
CA LEU A 230 -2.16 -15.90 -16.48
C LEU A 230 -1.63 -15.18 -17.72
N ASN A 231 -1.77 -15.78 -18.90
CA ASN A 231 -1.36 -15.19 -20.18
C ASN A 231 -2.41 -14.23 -20.78
N GLY A 232 -3.40 -13.80 -19.98
CA GLY A 232 -4.38 -12.78 -20.39
C GLY A 232 -5.78 -13.31 -20.67
N ALA A 233 -6.02 -14.62 -20.62
CA ALA A 233 -7.39 -15.15 -20.80
C ALA A 233 -8.32 -14.78 -19.63
N SER A 234 -7.79 -14.36 -18.49
CA SER A 234 -8.57 -13.83 -17.37
C SER A 234 -7.94 -12.55 -16.79
N PRO A 235 -8.53 -11.38 -17.05
CA PRO A 235 -8.08 -10.12 -16.47
C PRO A 235 -8.02 -10.15 -14.94
N ALA A 236 -8.97 -10.86 -14.30
CA ALA A 236 -9.02 -11.02 -12.85
C ALA A 236 -7.81 -11.81 -12.30
N ILE A 237 -7.40 -12.88 -12.98
CA ILE A 237 -6.24 -13.69 -12.55
C ILE A 237 -4.93 -12.95 -12.83
N VAL A 238 -4.83 -12.27 -13.97
CA VAL A 238 -3.67 -11.39 -14.26
C VAL A 238 -3.51 -10.33 -13.19
N ASP A 239 -4.60 -9.67 -12.78
CA ASP A 239 -4.54 -8.68 -11.71
C ASP A 239 -4.22 -9.30 -10.35
N ALA A 240 -4.91 -10.39 -9.98
CA ALA A 240 -4.68 -11.12 -8.73
C ALA A 240 -3.22 -11.56 -8.56
N SER A 241 -2.56 -11.97 -9.65
CA SER A 241 -1.18 -12.45 -9.63
C SER A 241 -0.16 -11.44 -9.11
N LYS A 242 -0.50 -10.14 -9.10
CA LYS A 242 0.34 -9.06 -8.59
C LYS A 242 0.42 -9.03 -7.06
N TYR A 243 -0.56 -9.60 -6.35
CA TYR A 243 -0.70 -9.47 -4.89
C TYR A 243 -1.18 -10.72 -4.15
N TRP A 244 -1.50 -11.81 -4.85
CA TRP A 244 -1.96 -13.04 -4.20
C TRP A 244 -0.92 -13.62 -3.23
N ILE A 245 -1.38 -14.47 -2.33
CA ILE A 245 -0.52 -15.22 -1.42
C ILE A 245 -0.61 -16.68 -1.81
N ARG A 246 0.53 -17.32 -2.10
CA ARG A 246 0.60 -18.76 -2.33
C ARG A 246 0.29 -19.51 -1.03
N ILE A 247 -0.53 -20.55 -1.15
CA ILE A 247 -0.99 -21.37 -0.05
C ILE A 247 -0.55 -22.82 -0.30
N ASP A 248 0.26 -23.35 0.61
CA ASP A 248 0.74 -24.73 0.58
C ASP A 248 -0.03 -25.62 1.57
#